data_AF-Q17GV5-F1
#
_entry.id   AF-Q17GV5-F1
#
_cell.length_a   1.000
_cell.length_b   1.000
_cell.length_c   1.000
_cell.angle_alpha   90.00
_cell.angle_beta   90.00
_cell.angle_gamma   90.00
#
_symmetry.space_group_name_H-M   'P 1'
#
loop_
_entity.id
_entity.type
_entity.pdbx_description
1 polymer ?
#
loop_
_entity_poly.entity_id
_entity_poly.type
_entity_poly.pdbx_seq_one_letter_code
_entity_poly.pdbx_strand_id
1 'polypeptide(L)'
;MFHIIVVILLIAFTQGQEVDFDDNTCGFQLAPLEGLIKNGYKSRPGEWPWHVALFHRTLSGNEFDYQCGGTLVHKYLVLTAAHCVTQRSSKKPLAQGDILVKVGRFDISEQQEEQGRDHEVEQVLPHRDYKPLSFENDIAILKLKVPVIFTLLVQPICLWKRDDGIILPNVYRMPGTVVGWGLTENNTVASTLNQAQMPVVSIHECLESDRNFFGRLLNAKSFCAGFKNGTGACNGDSGGGMYFRHQRQWYLRGLVSFSNIIDTRKICNLKQYIGFTDVAQYLEWIYETAPINANDDPILGHPNIRLINQGKCGENEYTSEFPEESKAIIRQYLWMAALRHPFQNHEHVPCNGVLINKNYVLTTDCVDYLITHCIFCFSDEISVTLGDYNTGEVQDCASRIDNQGYCLPPVQTTSIAEFFRKDRLILARLSTPAIIGRRDHIQAICLPVTPEQRDRVHPQYVLTGWKESGTDSKLLQRAVVDLIQLNECRQEMANVSYASAEEKNVTKSIICVRNVANPTKSPQCEDYQPGTVLQTVEKQSNRYFLYGVQIGISYCTQPERFIAIAEYMEWILDNIRP
;
A
#
# COMPACT_ATOMS: atom_id res chain seq x y z
N MET A 1 46.91 30.68 -41.65
CA MET A 1 46.60 30.91 -40.22
C MET A 1 45.45 29.95 -39.89
N PHE A 2 45.69 28.91 -39.08
CA PHE A 2 44.65 27.92 -38.77
C PHE A 2 43.68 28.49 -37.74
N HIS A 3 42.37 28.35 -37.97
CA HIS A 3 41.34 28.54 -36.95
C HIS A 3 40.51 27.27 -36.85
N ILE A 4 40.52 26.68 -35.65
CA ILE A 4 39.85 25.43 -35.32
C ILE A 4 38.41 25.77 -34.94
N ILE A 5 37.44 25.19 -35.65
CA ILE A 5 36.03 25.24 -35.25
C ILE A 5 35.81 24.14 -34.21
N VAL A 6 35.73 24.53 -32.93
CA VAL A 6 35.32 23.62 -31.85
C VAL A 6 33.79 23.61 -31.79
N VAL A 7 33.19 22.51 -32.25
CA VAL A 7 31.75 22.27 -32.08
C VAL A 7 31.53 21.77 -30.65
N ILE A 8 30.96 22.62 -29.79
CA ILE A 8 30.52 22.21 -28.45
C ILE A 8 29.18 21.50 -28.59
N LEU A 9 29.16 20.17 -28.42
CA LEU A 9 27.92 19.43 -28.19
C LEU A 9 27.34 19.84 -26.83
N LEU A 10 26.22 20.55 -26.85
CA LEU A 10 25.35 20.66 -25.68
C LEU A 10 24.67 19.32 -25.46
N ILE A 11 25.22 18.51 -24.55
CA ILE A 11 24.52 17.35 -23.99
C ILE A 11 23.34 17.90 -23.19
N ALA A 12 22.13 17.72 -23.70
CA ALA A 12 20.92 17.97 -22.95
C ALA A 12 20.85 16.93 -21.81
N PHE A 13 21.12 17.38 -20.58
CA PHE A 13 20.86 16.58 -19.40
C PHE A 13 19.35 16.30 -19.33
N THR A 14 18.99 15.02 -19.30
CA THR A 14 17.62 14.58 -19.06
C THR A 14 17.15 15.13 -17.72
N GLN A 15 16.03 15.86 -17.71
CA GLN A 15 15.37 16.24 -16.48
C GLN A 15 15.05 14.98 -15.66
N GLY A 16 15.43 14.97 -14.38
CA GLY A 16 15.09 13.87 -13.48
C GLY A 16 13.58 13.74 -13.32
N GLN A 17 13.13 12.52 -13.01
CA GLN A 17 11.72 12.25 -12.71
C GLN A 17 11.23 13.17 -11.58
N GLU A 18 10.01 13.69 -11.72
CA GLU A 18 9.35 14.39 -10.61
C GLU A 18 9.18 13.43 -9.43
N VAL A 19 9.68 13.86 -8.26
CA VAL A 19 9.58 13.11 -7.00
C VAL A 19 8.35 13.64 -6.27
N ASP A 20 7.26 12.92 -6.40
CA ASP A 20 5.96 13.33 -5.88
C ASP A 20 5.81 12.93 -4.40
N PHE A 21 5.65 13.92 -3.52
CA PHE A 21 5.29 13.75 -2.10
C PHE A 21 3.81 14.17 -1.94
N ASP A 22 2.95 13.57 -2.78
CA ASP A 22 1.56 13.93 -3.07
C ASP A 22 0.83 14.73 -1.97
N ASP A 23 0.69 16.03 -2.24
CA ASP A 23 0.02 17.00 -1.37
C ASP A 23 -1.50 16.74 -1.32
N ASN A 24 -2.06 15.81 -2.12
CA ASN A 24 -3.49 15.46 -2.12
C ASN A 24 -3.85 14.33 -1.15
N THR A 25 -2.88 13.54 -0.64
CA THR A 25 -3.14 12.43 0.29
C THR A 25 -2.48 12.58 1.66
N CYS A 26 -1.59 13.55 1.85
CA CYS A 26 -0.92 13.80 3.14
C CYS A 26 -1.71 14.72 4.09
N GLY A 27 -1.28 14.75 5.36
CA GLY A 27 -1.66 15.76 6.35
C GLY A 27 -3.10 15.69 6.86
N PHE A 28 -3.84 14.63 6.55
CA PHE A 28 -5.23 14.44 7.01
C PHE A 28 -5.33 13.66 8.32
N GLN A 29 -6.13 14.17 9.26
CA GLN A 29 -6.56 13.43 10.46
C GLN A 29 -7.88 12.72 10.13
N LEU A 30 -7.82 11.38 9.95
CA LEU A 30 -8.98 10.58 9.56
C LEU A 30 -9.73 9.96 10.75
N ALA A 31 -9.11 9.90 11.94
CA ALA A 31 -9.75 9.42 13.16
C ALA A 31 -10.77 10.46 13.70
N PRO A 32 -11.98 10.05 14.15
CA PRO A 32 -12.97 10.96 14.72
C PRO A 32 -12.51 11.51 16.09
N LEU A 33 -12.37 12.84 16.17
CA LEU A 33 -11.90 13.55 17.37
C LEU A 33 -13.07 13.91 18.31
N GLU A 34 -13.40 13.02 19.25
CA GLU A 34 -14.48 13.29 20.23
C GLU A 34 -14.06 14.26 21.36
N GLY A 35 -14.56 15.50 21.34
CA GLY A 35 -14.55 16.46 22.46
C GLY A 35 -13.56 17.64 22.37
N LEU A 36 -13.75 18.67 23.21
CA LEU A 36 -13.01 19.95 23.22
C LEU A 36 -12.67 20.43 24.64
N ILE A 37 -11.38 20.55 25.05
CA ILE A 37 -10.92 21.33 26.23
C ILE A 37 -9.53 22.00 25.88
N LYS A 38 -9.05 23.00 26.66
CA LYS A 38 -8.26 24.17 26.21
C LYS A 38 -6.70 24.20 26.33
N ASN A 39 -6.06 23.75 27.41
CA ASN A 39 -4.62 23.91 27.69
C ASN A 39 -3.84 22.58 27.91
N GLY A 40 -2.84 22.25 27.06
CA GLY A 40 -1.75 21.26 27.27
C GLY A 40 -2.16 19.83 27.65
N TYR A 41 -2.17 18.89 26.69
CA TYR A 41 -2.92 17.63 26.87
C TYR A 41 -2.25 16.35 26.37
N LYS A 42 -2.69 15.24 26.96
CA LYS A 42 -2.73 13.94 26.27
C LYS A 42 -3.43 14.12 24.92
N SER A 43 -2.83 13.61 23.85
CA SER A 43 -3.52 13.51 22.57
C SER A 43 -4.57 12.38 22.63
N ARG A 44 -5.25 12.14 21.52
CA ARG A 44 -6.09 10.96 21.30
C ARG A 44 -5.42 9.97 20.35
N PRO A 45 -5.80 8.67 20.41
CA PRO A 45 -5.45 7.72 19.35
C PRO A 45 -5.81 8.29 17.97
N GLY A 46 -4.84 8.32 17.05
CA GLY A 46 -5.04 8.84 15.70
C GLY A 46 -5.09 10.36 15.54
N GLU A 47 -4.88 11.15 16.60
CA GLU A 47 -4.81 12.61 16.49
C GLU A 47 -3.52 13.07 15.77
N TRP A 48 -2.43 12.30 15.89
CA TRP A 48 -1.13 12.60 15.28
C TRP A 48 -0.58 11.40 14.48
N PRO A 49 -1.27 10.98 13.40
CA PRO A 49 -1.05 9.70 12.74
C PRO A 49 0.28 9.60 11.97
N TRP A 50 0.97 10.73 11.76
CA TRP A 50 2.32 10.82 11.20
C TRP A 50 3.43 10.81 12.25
N HIS A 51 3.12 10.94 13.55
CA HIS A 51 4.16 10.90 14.57
C HIS A 51 4.60 9.46 14.83
N VAL A 52 5.91 9.24 14.89
CA VAL A 52 6.49 7.90 15.07
C VAL A 52 7.47 7.90 16.24
N ALA A 53 7.59 6.75 16.90
CA ALA A 53 8.55 6.55 17.98
C ALA A 53 9.81 5.85 17.46
N LEU A 54 10.98 6.38 17.79
CA LEU A 54 12.27 5.77 17.49
C LEU A 54 12.81 5.09 18.74
N PHE A 55 13.02 3.79 18.61
CA PHE A 55 13.60 2.95 19.64
C PHE A 55 15.02 2.54 19.22
N HIS A 56 15.97 2.58 20.16
CA HIS A 56 17.33 2.10 19.92
C HIS A 56 17.61 0.80 20.68
N ARG A 57 18.39 -0.08 20.08
CA ARG A 57 18.84 -1.33 20.71
C ARG A 57 19.67 -1.02 21.96
N THR A 58 19.36 -1.73 23.05
CA THR A 58 20.06 -1.58 24.34
C THR A 58 21.44 -2.24 24.31
N LEU A 59 22.32 -1.87 25.25
CA LEU A 59 23.66 -2.45 25.36
C LEU A 59 23.66 -3.95 25.72
N SER A 60 22.54 -4.48 26.23
CA SER A 60 22.30 -5.91 26.45
C SER A 60 21.91 -6.67 25.15
N GLY A 61 21.73 -5.97 24.03
CA GLY A 61 21.66 -6.54 22.68
C GLY A 61 20.31 -7.11 22.23
N ASN A 62 19.45 -7.48 23.19
CA ASN A 62 18.17 -8.16 22.95
C ASN A 62 16.93 -7.27 23.12
N GLU A 63 17.07 -6.06 23.66
CA GLU A 63 15.95 -5.15 23.97
C GLU A 63 16.09 -3.83 23.22
N PHE A 64 15.00 -3.05 23.20
CA PHE A 64 14.90 -1.77 22.50
C PHE A 64 14.21 -0.74 23.41
N ASP A 65 14.87 0.40 23.64
CA ASP A 65 14.36 1.50 24.47
C ASP A 65 13.94 2.69 23.60
N TYR A 66 12.86 3.39 23.97
CA TYR A 66 12.47 4.66 23.33
C TYR A 66 13.55 5.74 23.57
N GLN A 67 13.93 6.47 22.51
CA GLN A 67 14.97 7.49 22.58
C GLN A 67 14.57 8.83 21.93
N CYS A 68 13.82 8.79 20.83
CA CYS A 68 13.45 9.99 20.06
C CYS A 68 12.07 9.84 19.40
N GLY A 69 11.49 10.97 19.02
CA GLY A 69 10.41 11.04 18.04
C GLY A 69 10.90 11.08 16.60
N GLY A 70 9.95 10.93 15.69
CA GLY A 70 10.11 11.16 14.26
C GLY A 70 8.79 11.57 13.62
N THR A 71 8.83 11.73 12.29
CA THR A 71 7.66 12.09 11.48
C THR A 71 7.64 11.30 10.18
N LEU A 72 6.57 10.56 9.92
CA LEU A 72 6.29 9.87 8.66
C LEU A 72 5.92 10.88 7.58
N VAL A 73 6.72 10.98 6.52
CA VAL A 73 6.50 11.88 5.38
C VAL A 73 6.12 11.15 4.09
N HIS A 74 6.36 9.84 4.03
CA HIS A 74 6.00 8.96 2.93
C HIS A 74 5.95 7.51 3.46
N LYS A 75 5.29 6.58 2.75
CA LYS A 75 5.17 5.16 3.18
C LYS A 75 6.53 4.48 3.44
N TYR A 76 7.62 4.96 2.85
CA TYR A 76 8.98 4.47 3.11
C TYR A 76 9.87 5.41 3.94
N LEU A 77 9.47 6.65 4.23
CA LEU A 77 10.38 7.68 4.74
C LEU A 77 9.89 8.31 6.04
N VAL A 78 10.78 8.31 7.04
CA VAL A 78 10.62 9.05 8.29
C VAL A 78 11.71 10.11 8.39
N LEU A 79 11.31 11.35 8.72
CA LEU A 79 12.21 12.42 9.13
C LEU A 79 12.40 12.42 10.64
N THR A 80 13.61 12.71 11.09
CA THR A 80 13.97 12.89 12.50
C THR A 80 15.22 13.76 12.61
N ALA A 81 15.69 14.03 13.83
CA ALA A 81 16.93 14.76 14.07
C ALA A 81 18.16 13.87 13.81
N ALA A 82 19.25 14.45 13.28
CA ALA A 82 20.49 13.72 13.06
C ALA A 82 21.12 13.22 14.37
N HIS A 83 20.97 13.98 15.46
CA HIS A 83 21.48 13.61 16.78
C HIS A 83 20.78 12.38 17.39
N CYS A 84 19.58 12.03 16.92
CA CYS A 84 18.90 10.80 17.30
C CYS A 84 19.54 9.58 16.63
N VAL A 85 19.91 9.68 15.35
CA VAL A 85 20.33 8.52 14.54
C VAL A 85 21.85 8.42 14.34
N THR A 86 22.62 9.18 15.12
CA THR A 86 24.09 9.20 15.10
C THR A 86 24.69 8.84 16.46
N GLN A 87 25.92 8.33 16.44
CA GLN A 87 26.66 8.08 17.67
C GLN A 87 26.90 9.40 18.43
N ARG A 88 26.77 9.36 19.75
CA ARG A 88 26.87 10.55 20.62
C ARG A 88 28.14 11.37 20.34
N SER A 89 27.95 12.68 20.12
CA SER A 89 29.02 13.64 19.76
C SER A 89 29.78 13.32 18.46
N SER A 90 29.21 12.52 17.57
CA SER A 90 29.81 12.08 16.30
C SER A 90 28.85 12.26 15.12
N LYS A 91 29.39 12.30 13.90
CA LYS A 91 28.60 12.26 12.66
C LYS A 91 28.29 10.83 12.20
N LYS A 92 28.89 9.81 12.83
CA LYS A 92 28.75 8.42 12.40
C LYS A 92 27.31 7.93 12.67
N PRO A 93 26.58 7.41 11.66
CA PRO A 93 25.26 6.82 11.88
C PRO A 93 25.30 5.67 12.87
N LEU A 94 24.18 5.42 13.55
CA LEU A 94 23.91 4.11 14.17
C LEU A 94 23.75 3.04 13.08
N ALA A 95 23.92 1.76 13.41
CA ALA A 95 23.61 0.71 12.46
C ALA A 95 22.09 0.63 12.24
N GLN A 96 21.66 0.31 11.02
CA GLN A 96 20.24 0.22 10.69
C GLN A 96 19.47 -0.78 11.59
N GLY A 97 20.12 -1.89 11.99
CA GLY A 97 19.56 -2.87 12.91
C GLY A 97 19.57 -2.46 14.40
N ASP A 98 20.13 -1.31 14.73
CA ASP A 98 20.08 -0.72 16.08
C ASP A 98 18.91 0.27 16.23
N ILE A 99 18.18 0.58 15.15
CA ILE A 99 17.02 1.49 15.15
C ILE A 99 15.76 0.70 14.76
N LEU A 100 14.71 0.84 15.57
CA LEU A 100 13.37 0.34 15.28
C LEU A 100 12.38 1.50 15.25
N VAL A 101 11.58 1.60 14.19
CA VAL A 101 10.58 2.66 14.02
C VAL A 101 9.21 2.10 14.35
N LYS A 102 8.49 2.69 15.32
CA LYS A 102 7.12 2.31 15.64
C LYS A 102 6.14 3.38 15.15
N VAL A 103 5.20 2.97 14.29
CA VAL A 103 4.16 3.83 13.71
C VAL A 103 2.79 3.53 14.34
N GLY A 104 1.88 4.51 14.36
CA GLY A 104 0.52 4.32 14.86
C GLY A 104 0.44 3.93 16.33
N ARG A 105 1.38 4.41 17.14
CA ARG A 105 1.39 4.23 18.60
C ARG A 105 0.64 5.38 19.28
N PHE A 106 -0.17 5.07 20.28
CA PHE A 106 -0.68 6.05 21.23
C PHE A 106 -0.03 5.86 22.62
N ASP A 107 -0.05 4.65 23.16
CA ASP A 107 0.74 4.26 24.34
C ASP A 107 1.99 3.45 23.93
N ILE A 108 3.19 3.94 24.27
CA ILE A 108 4.46 3.27 23.94
C ILE A 108 4.85 2.18 24.93
N SER A 109 4.11 2.00 26.03
CA SER A 109 4.28 0.88 26.96
C SER A 109 3.50 -0.37 26.53
N GLU A 110 2.48 -0.22 25.68
CA GLU A 110 1.77 -1.35 25.08
C GLU A 110 2.59 -1.98 23.95
N GLN A 111 2.84 -3.30 24.04
CA GLN A 111 3.61 -4.01 23.01
C GLN A 111 2.82 -4.21 21.69
N GLN A 112 1.49 -4.19 21.74
CA GLN A 112 0.62 -4.37 20.58
C GLN A 112 -0.64 -3.52 20.68
N GLU A 113 -0.63 -2.38 19.99
CA GLU A 113 -1.86 -1.69 19.61
C GLU A 113 -2.33 -2.16 18.23
N GLU A 114 -3.65 -2.31 18.04
CA GLU A 114 -4.29 -3.01 16.92
C GLU A 114 -3.76 -2.60 15.53
N GLN A 115 -3.63 -1.30 15.28
CA GLN A 115 -3.16 -0.75 14.00
C GLN A 115 -1.71 -0.25 14.00
N GLY A 116 -1.04 -0.18 15.15
CA GLY A 116 0.35 0.26 15.22
C GLY A 116 1.33 -0.85 14.84
N ARG A 117 2.41 -0.51 14.14
CA ARG A 117 3.37 -1.48 13.57
C ARG A 117 4.82 -1.05 13.82
N ASP A 118 5.70 -2.05 13.87
CA ASP A 118 7.13 -1.87 14.06
C ASP A 118 7.82 -2.13 12.70
N HIS A 119 8.69 -1.21 12.27
CA HIS A 119 9.36 -1.22 10.98
C HIS A 119 10.88 -1.22 11.16
N GLU A 120 11.55 -2.16 10.50
CA GLU A 120 13.01 -2.19 10.37
C GLU A 120 13.49 -1.05 9.45
N VAL A 121 14.64 -0.47 9.79
CA VAL A 121 15.32 0.51 8.95
C VAL A 121 16.16 -0.20 7.88
N GLU A 122 16.01 0.23 6.63
CA GLU A 122 16.87 -0.14 5.50
C GLU A 122 18.12 0.75 5.46
N GLN A 123 17.95 2.07 5.60
CA GLN A 123 19.05 3.03 5.49
C GLN A 123 18.89 4.20 6.48
N VAL A 124 20.02 4.59 7.09
CA VAL A 124 20.12 5.72 8.03
C VAL A 124 20.88 6.85 7.36
N LEU A 125 20.19 7.94 7.01
CA LEU A 125 20.70 9.02 6.16
C LEU A 125 20.70 10.37 6.92
N PRO A 126 21.64 10.61 7.84
CA PRO A 126 21.82 11.93 8.45
C PRO A 126 22.41 12.91 7.44
N HIS A 127 22.05 14.19 7.54
CA HIS A 127 22.59 15.23 6.67
C HIS A 127 24.12 15.26 6.73
N ARG A 128 24.80 15.15 5.58
CA ARG A 128 26.27 15.03 5.48
C ARG A 128 27.04 16.11 6.27
N ASP A 129 26.51 17.33 6.25
CA ASP A 129 27.08 18.51 6.91
C ASP A 129 26.61 18.70 8.37
N TYR A 130 25.95 17.72 9.00
CA TYR A 130 25.54 17.74 10.41
C TYR A 130 26.72 18.02 11.35
N LYS A 131 26.56 18.91 12.34
CA LYS A 131 27.60 19.27 13.33
C LYS A 131 27.15 18.92 14.76
N PRO A 132 27.63 17.80 15.36
CA PRO A 132 27.15 17.30 16.64
C PRO A 132 27.34 18.19 17.88
N LEU A 133 28.14 19.25 17.78
CA LEU A 133 28.40 20.19 18.88
C LEU A 133 27.58 21.49 18.79
N SER A 134 27.06 21.81 17.60
CA SER A 134 26.29 23.04 17.34
C SER A 134 24.86 22.78 16.85
N PHE A 135 24.49 21.51 16.63
CA PHE A 135 23.20 21.09 16.06
C PHE A 135 22.89 21.73 14.68
N GLU A 136 23.93 22.16 13.97
CA GLU A 136 23.78 22.67 12.59
C GLU A 136 23.54 21.50 11.63
N ASN A 137 22.55 21.64 10.74
CA ASN A 137 22.03 20.56 9.89
C ASN A 137 21.60 19.31 10.67
N ASP A 138 20.95 19.50 11.83
CA ASP A 138 20.40 18.41 12.65
C ASP A 138 19.07 17.87 12.07
N ILE A 139 19.20 17.14 10.97
CA ILE A 139 18.11 16.42 10.28
C ILE A 139 18.63 15.11 9.66
N ALA A 140 17.79 14.09 9.67
CA ALA A 140 18.05 12.79 9.06
C ALA A 140 16.78 12.20 8.43
N ILE A 141 17.00 11.34 7.43
CA ILE A 141 15.98 10.47 6.84
C ILE A 141 16.27 9.04 7.28
N LEU A 142 15.22 8.31 7.66
CA LEU A 142 15.22 6.86 7.80
C LEU A 142 14.42 6.29 6.63
N LYS A 143 15.07 5.48 5.77
CA LYS A 143 14.37 4.66 4.75
C LYS A 143 13.96 3.35 5.42
N LEU A 144 12.67 3.05 5.40
CA LEU A 144 12.08 1.84 5.98
C LEU A 144 12.17 0.68 4.98
N LYS A 145 12.43 -0.52 5.48
CA LYS A 145 12.64 -1.74 4.66
C LYS A 145 11.36 -2.27 3.99
N VAL A 146 10.20 -1.96 4.56
CA VAL A 146 8.86 -2.39 4.12
C VAL A 146 7.93 -1.18 4.25
N PRO A 147 7.03 -0.93 3.28
CA PRO A 147 6.18 0.25 3.32
C PRO A 147 5.23 0.22 4.52
N VAL A 148 5.01 1.39 5.10
CA VAL A 148 3.95 1.64 6.06
C VAL A 148 2.61 1.60 5.34
N ILE A 149 1.72 0.72 5.80
CA ILE A 149 0.32 0.70 5.36
C ILE A 149 -0.39 1.86 6.06
N PHE A 150 -0.99 2.77 5.30
CA PHE A 150 -1.76 3.87 5.86
C PHE A 150 -3.11 3.39 6.38
N THR A 151 -3.52 3.89 7.55
CA THR A 151 -4.75 3.53 8.28
C THR A 151 -5.37 4.78 8.90
N LEU A 152 -6.49 4.66 9.63
CA LEU A 152 -7.06 5.79 10.36
C LEU A 152 -6.11 6.36 11.44
N LEU A 153 -5.17 5.53 11.92
CA LEU A 153 -4.19 5.89 12.96
C LEU A 153 -2.77 6.11 12.40
N VAL A 154 -2.54 5.89 11.10
CA VAL A 154 -1.23 6.01 10.44
C VAL A 154 -1.37 6.70 9.08
N GLN A 155 -0.82 7.91 8.93
CA GLN A 155 -0.92 8.74 7.72
C GLN A 155 0.37 9.56 7.58
N PRO A 156 0.80 9.95 6.37
CA PRO A 156 1.95 10.84 6.20
C PRO A 156 1.58 12.30 6.50
N ILE A 157 2.56 13.11 6.94
CA ILE A 157 2.45 14.58 7.00
C ILE A 157 2.79 15.18 5.63
N CYS A 158 2.27 16.37 5.32
CA CYS A 158 2.73 17.15 4.18
C CYS A 158 4.04 17.92 4.49
N LEU A 159 4.85 18.17 3.46
CA LEU A 159 6.06 18.99 3.53
C LEU A 159 5.76 20.47 3.23
N TRP A 160 6.61 21.40 3.68
CA TRP A 160 6.29 22.85 3.65
C TRP A 160 6.22 23.52 2.25
N LYS A 161 6.40 22.75 1.18
CA LYS A 161 6.24 23.16 -0.22
C LYS A 161 5.18 22.25 -0.84
N ARG A 162 4.25 22.87 -1.56
CA ARG A 162 3.16 22.21 -2.28
C ARG A 162 3.59 21.77 -3.68
N ASP A 163 2.84 20.83 -4.27
CA ASP A 163 3.08 20.32 -5.63
C ASP A 163 2.95 21.39 -6.71
N ASP A 164 2.07 22.38 -6.49
CA ASP A 164 1.93 23.59 -7.32
C ASP A 164 3.14 24.56 -7.22
N GLY A 165 4.17 24.19 -6.46
CA GLY A 165 5.38 24.97 -6.23
C GLY A 165 5.26 26.04 -5.15
N ILE A 166 4.07 26.24 -4.55
CA ILE A 166 3.85 27.29 -3.56
C ILE A 166 4.46 26.91 -2.20
N ILE A 167 5.29 27.80 -1.68
CA ILE A 167 5.82 27.72 -0.30
C ILE A 167 4.80 28.36 0.66
N LEU A 168 4.46 27.64 1.73
CA LEU A 168 3.48 28.11 2.71
C LEU A 168 3.97 29.33 3.52
N PRO A 169 3.05 30.20 4.03
CA PRO A 169 3.40 31.42 4.75
C PRO A 169 4.35 31.25 5.94
N ASN A 170 5.05 32.32 6.29
CA ASN A 170 5.95 32.34 7.45
C ASN A 170 5.18 32.05 8.76
N VAL A 171 5.74 31.14 9.57
CA VAL A 171 5.19 30.69 10.86
C VAL A 171 5.43 31.64 12.04
N TYR A 172 6.14 32.77 11.88
CA TYR A 172 6.39 33.71 12.97
C TYR A 172 5.09 34.13 13.69
N ARG A 173 5.08 34.01 15.03
CA ARG A 173 3.92 34.19 15.93
C ARG A 173 2.74 33.24 15.69
N MET A 174 2.78 32.38 14.69
CA MET A 174 1.74 31.35 14.50
C MET A 174 1.92 30.25 15.56
N PRO A 175 0.82 29.74 16.14
CA PRO A 175 0.86 28.58 17.02
C PRO A 175 1.04 27.30 16.20
N GLY A 176 2.11 26.54 16.46
CA GLY A 176 2.28 25.18 15.96
C GLY A 176 2.19 24.17 17.10
N THR A 177 1.89 22.92 16.78
CA THR A 177 1.77 21.84 17.77
C THR A 177 2.98 20.93 17.73
N VAL A 178 3.62 20.73 18.88
CA VAL A 178 4.67 19.74 19.10
C VAL A 178 4.08 18.54 19.81
N VAL A 179 4.57 17.35 19.47
CA VAL A 179 3.96 16.05 19.83
C VAL A 179 5.07 15.07 20.22
N GLY A 180 4.85 14.28 21.27
CA GLY A 180 5.81 13.26 21.70
C GLY A 180 5.51 12.61 23.06
N TRP A 181 6.41 11.71 23.45
CA TRP A 181 6.35 10.91 24.70
C TRP A 181 7.45 11.31 25.70
N GLY A 182 8.09 12.47 25.52
CA GLY A 182 9.19 12.94 26.34
C GLY A 182 8.85 13.12 27.82
N LEU A 183 9.86 13.49 28.61
CA LEU A 183 9.73 13.61 30.05
C LEU A 183 8.62 14.58 30.46
N THR A 184 7.66 14.05 31.22
CA THR A 184 6.58 14.79 31.89
C THR A 184 7.10 15.59 33.08
N GLU A 185 6.21 16.36 33.72
CA GLU A 185 6.47 17.10 34.97
C GLU A 185 6.98 16.21 36.12
N ASN A 186 6.71 14.90 36.07
CA ASN A 186 7.20 13.91 37.03
C ASN A 186 8.62 13.39 36.72
N ASN A 187 9.26 13.89 35.65
CA ASN A 187 10.53 13.41 35.11
C ASN A 187 10.50 11.93 34.68
N THR A 188 9.33 11.44 34.28
CA THR A 188 9.14 10.13 33.66
C THR A 188 8.71 10.32 32.21
N VAL A 189 9.20 9.44 31.32
CA VAL A 189 8.70 9.29 29.95
C VAL A 189 7.19 9.05 30.00
N ALA A 190 6.43 9.71 29.13
CA ALA A 190 4.99 9.52 29.09
C ALA A 190 4.65 8.16 28.45
N SER A 191 3.72 7.40 29.04
CA SER A 191 3.22 6.19 28.38
C SER A 191 2.38 6.58 27.15
N THR A 192 1.39 7.45 27.34
CA THR A 192 0.50 7.98 26.30
C THR A 192 1.06 9.24 25.63
N LEU A 193 0.81 9.38 24.33
CA LEU A 193 1.26 10.49 23.51
C LEU A 193 0.67 11.83 23.99
N ASN A 194 1.51 12.86 24.07
CA ASN A 194 1.11 14.21 24.48
C ASN A 194 1.30 15.24 23.36
N GLN A 195 0.60 16.36 23.49
CA GLN A 195 0.69 17.51 22.59
C GLN A 195 0.78 18.84 23.33
N ALA A 196 1.61 19.74 22.80
CA ALA A 196 1.78 21.11 23.27
C ALA A 196 1.73 22.08 22.09
N GLN A 197 0.73 22.95 22.05
CA GLN A 197 0.68 24.07 21.11
C GLN A 197 1.50 25.24 21.65
N MET A 198 2.33 25.86 20.81
CA MET A 198 3.19 27.00 21.18
C MET A 198 3.52 27.92 19.99
N PRO A 199 3.74 29.23 20.20
CA PRO A 199 4.06 30.17 19.14
C PRO A 199 5.53 30.09 18.73
N VAL A 200 5.80 30.28 17.45
CA VAL A 200 7.16 30.58 16.95
C VAL A 200 7.53 32.00 17.35
N VAL A 201 8.69 32.15 17.99
CA VAL A 201 9.25 33.43 18.43
C VAL A 201 10.42 33.85 17.54
N SER A 202 10.80 35.12 17.61
CA SER A 202 11.90 35.65 16.81
C SER A 202 13.24 35.16 17.34
N ILE A 203 14.24 35.13 16.46
CA ILE A 203 15.64 34.88 16.84
C ILE A 203 16.10 35.88 17.91
N HIS A 204 15.62 37.14 17.87
CA HIS A 204 15.93 38.16 18.88
C HIS A 204 15.38 37.79 20.26
N GLU A 205 14.07 37.52 20.36
CA GLU A 205 13.42 37.10 21.63
C GLU A 205 14.08 35.85 22.23
N CYS A 206 14.60 34.97 21.37
CA CYS A 206 15.31 33.77 21.77
C CYS A 206 16.75 34.03 22.26
N LEU A 207 17.51 34.86 21.54
CA LEU A 207 18.85 35.30 21.97
C LEU A 207 18.79 36.17 23.25
N GLU A 208 17.73 36.93 23.46
CA GLU A 208 17.52 37.69 24.70
C GLU A 208 17.20 36.79 25.90
N SER A 209 16.63 35.60 25.68
CA SER A 209 16.25 34.72 26.79
C SER A 209 17.42 33.90 27.34
N ASP A 210 18.34 33.47 26.49
CA ASP A 210 19.66 32.98 26.89
C ASP A 210 20.68 33.15 25.76
N ARG A 211 21.39 34.28 25.77
CA ARG A 211 22.40 34.62 24.76
C ARG A 211 23.59 33.64 24.74
N ASN A 212 23.91 33.02 25.87
CA ASN A 212 25.06 32.12 25.99
C ASN A 212 24.77 30.74 25.39
N PHE A 213 23.53 30.27 25.56
CA PHE A 213 23.02 29.03 24.97
C PHE A 213 22.67 29.23 23.49
N PHE A 214 21.68 30.09 23.20
CA PHE A 214 21.14 30.24 21.84
C PHE A 214 22.14 30.89 20.86
N GLY A 215 23.02 31.78 21.34
CA GLY A 215 24.03 32.43 20.50
C GLY A 215 25.11 31.50 19.93
N ARG A 216 25.13 30.22 20.33
CA ARG A 216 26.04 29.18 19.81
C ARG A 216 25.35 28.16 18.90
N LEU A 217 24.03 28.10 18.92
CA LEU A 217 23.22 27.04 18.31
C LEU A 217 22.30 27.58 17.21
N LEU A 218 21.75 28.79 17.38
CA LEU A 218 20.89 29.40 16.38
C LEU A 218 21.67 29.77 15.11
N ASN A 219 21.11 29.36 13.99
CA ASN A 219 21.59 29.57 12.64
C ASN A 219 20.39 29.78 11.68
N ALA A 220 20.66 30.14 10.43
CA ALA A 220 19.62 30.46 9.44
C ALA A 220 18.65 29.30 9.11
N LYS A 221 19.01 28.05 9.44
CA LYS A 221 18.17 26.86 9.26
C LYS A 221 17.52 26.35 10.56
N SER A 222 17.34 27.25 11.53
CA SER A 222 16.73 26.94 12.83
C SER A 222 15.83 28.08 13.30
N PHE A 223 14.80 27.75 14.09
CA PHE A 223 13.92 28.73 14.73
C PHE A 223 13.61 28.34 16.17
N CYS A 224 13.03 29.27 16.93
CA CYS A 224 12.60 29.03 18.31
C CYS A 224 11.09 29.02 18.46
N ALA A 225 10.58 28.22 19.38
CA ALA A 225 9.19 28.29 19.83
C ALA A 225 9.06 28.03 21.35
N GLY A 226 7.92 28.42 21.92
CA GLY A 226 7.59 28.15 23.33
C GLY A 226 6.91 29.31 24.05
N PHE A 227 6.50 29.06 25.30
CA PHE A 227 5.84 30.06 26.17
C PHE A 227 6.66 30.46 27.42
N LYS A 228 7.78 29.78 27.73
CA LYS A 228 8.58 29.94 28.97
C LYS A 228 7.79 29.71 30.29
N ASN A 229 6.58 29.19 30.21
CA ASN A 229 5.66 29.01 31.34
C ASN A 229 5.71 27.59 31.95
N GLY A 230 6.64 26.73 31.49
CA GLY A 230 6.67 25.31 31.84
C GLY A 230 6.04 24.39 30.79
N THR A 231 5.41 24.92 29.73
CA THR A 231 4.90 24.12 28.60
C THR A 231 5.93 24.08 27.46
N GLY A 232 6.33 22.88 27.06
CA GLY A 232 7.23 22.66 25.92
C GLY A 232 7.62 21.18 25.75
N ALA A 233 8.44 20.90 24.74
CA ALA A 233 9.06 19.59 24.50
C ALA A 233 10.29 19.37 25.41
N CYS A 234 10.50 18.13 25.82
CA CYS A 234 11.56 17.70 26.74
C CYS A 234 12.38 16.52 26.19
N ASN A 235 13.25 15.94 27.02
CA ASN A 235 14.06 14.78 26.66
C ASN A 235 13.15 13.62 26.19
N GLY A 236 13.41 13.07 25.01
CA GLY A 236 12.57 12.06 24.34
C GLY A 236 11.80 12.63 23.13
N ASP A 237 11.36 13.89 23.19
CA ASP A 237 10.64 14.53 22.07
C ASP A 237 11.56 14.93 20.90
N SER A 238 12.88 14.86 21.08
CA SER A 238 13.91 15.07 20.06
C SER A 238 13.58 14.35 18.75
N GLY A 239 13.74 15.03 17.62
CA GLY A 239 13.38 14.51 16.29
C GLY A 239 11.87 14.47 16.01
N GLY A 240 11.00 14.67 16.99
CA GLY A 240 9.57 14.86 16.81
C GLY A 240 9.25 16.15 16.06
N GLY A 241 8.13 16.14 15.32
CA GLY A 241 7.71 17.27 14.49
C GLY A 241 7.00 18.39 15.25
N MET A 242 7.17 19.62 14.76
CA MET A 242 6.29 20.76 15.01
C MET A 242 5.41 20.99 13.78
N TYR A 243 4.12 20.77 13.96
CA TYR A 243 3.12 20.76 12.88
C TYR A 243 2.28 22.03 12.88
N PHE A 244 1.90 22.49 11.69
CA PHE A 244 1.00 23.61 11.50
C PHE A 244 -0.13 23.19 10.57
N ARG A 245 -1.36 23.61 10.90
CA ARG A 245 -2.51 23.39 10.04
C ARG A 245 -2.63 24.53 9.02
N HIS A 246 -2.63 24.19 7.74
CA HIS A 246 -2.99 25.12 6.67
C HIS A 246 -4.24 24.57 5.97
N GLN A 247 -5.31 25.37 5.95
CA GLN A 247 -6.63 24.95 5.45
C GLN A 247 -7.12 23.65 6.14
N ARG A 248 -7.15 22.52 5.42
CA ARG A 248 -7.62 21.21 5.89
C ARG A 248 -6.50 20.19 6.18
N GLN A 249 -5.25 20.54 5.86
CA GLN A 249 -4.09 19.66 6.00
C GLN A 249 -3.11 20.17 7.06
N TRP A 250 -2.30 19.24 7.56
CA TRP A 250 -1.19 19.51 8.46
C TRP A 250 0.15 19.37 7.75
N TYR A 251 1.05 20.29 8.07
CA TYR A 251 2.35 20.45 7.45
C TYR A 251 3.47 20.43 8.50
N LEU A 252 4.56 19.72 8.21
CA LEU A 252 5.76 19.69 9.04
C LEU A 252 6.62 20.94 8.80
N ARG A 253 6.90 21.71 9.86
CA ARG A 253 7.82 22.85 9.80
C ARG A 253 9.11 22.64 10.56
N GLY A 254 9.03 22.12 11.77
CA GLY A 254 10.16 22.00 12.68
C GLY A 254 10.42 20.56 13.10
N LEU A 255 11.68 20.23 13.41
CA LEU A 255 12.04 19.04 14.18
C LEU A 255 12.64 19.50 15.51
N VAL A 256 12.21 18.92 16.64
CA VAL A 256 12.77 19.23 17.97
C VAL A 256 14.26 18.88 17.95
N SER A 257 15.13 19.89 18.14
CA SER A 257 16.59 19.73 17.99
C SER A 257 17.34 19.97 19.30
N PHE A 258 17.19 21.14 19.93
CA PHE A 258 17.93 21.48 21.14
C PHE A 258 17.12 22.33 22.13
N SER A 259 17.35 22.10 23.42
CA SER A 259 16.81 22.92 24.51
C SER A 259 17.87 23.10 25.61
N ASN A 260 17.75 24.18 26.38
CA ASN A 260 18.61 24.41 27.53
C ASN A 260 18.25 23.40 28.65
N ILE A 261 19.17 23.10 29.57
CA ILE A 261 18.98 22.13 30.65
C ILE A 261 19.05 22.80 32.04
N ILE A 262 18.32 22.26 33.01
CA ILE A 262 18.22 22.86 34.36
C ILE A 262 19.41 22.49 35.25
N ASP A 263 19.93 21.26 35.16
CA ASP A 263 21.02 20.78 36.01
C ASP A 263 21.88 19.66 35.37
N THR A 264 22.76 19.05 36.18
CA THR A 264 23.65 17.94 35.80
C THR A 264 22.95 16.65 35.38
N ARG A 265 21.65 16.47 35.69
CA ARG A 265 20.81 15.36 35.21
C ARG A 265 20.31 15.58 33.79
N LYS A 266 20.59 16.74 33.18
CA LYS A 266 20.29 17.10 31.77
C LYS A 266 18.80 17.15 31.43
N ILE A 267 17.96 17.40 32.42
CA ILE A 267 16.52 17.63 32.25
C ILE A 267 16.32 18.98 31.54
N CYS A 268 15.43 19.02 30.54
CA CYS A 268 15.08 20.21 29.77
C CYS A 268 14.62 21.39 30.66
N ASN A 269 14.85 22.62 30.18
CA ASN A 269 14.47 23.85 30.85
C ASN A 269 13.25 24.51 30.16
N LEU A 270 12.05 24.09 30.54
CA LEU A 270 10.77 24.60 30.00
C LEU A 270 10.44 26.06 30.41
N LYS A 271 11.35 26.75 31.11
CA LYS A 271 11.32 28.22 31.31
C LYS A 271 12.13 28.97 30.23
N GLN A 272 12.74 28.26 29.30
CA GLN A 272 13.38 28.79 28.10
C GLN A 272 12.61 28.35 26.85
N TYR A 273 12.99 28.88 25.68
CA TYR A 273 12.47 28.39 24.40
C TYR A 273 13.15 27.06 24.00
N ILE A 274 12.60 26.44 22.96
CA ILE A 274 13.16 25.24 22.32
C ILE A 274 13.59 25.61 20.90
N GLY A 275 14.74 25.12 20.48
CA GLY A 275 15.27 25.25 19.13
C GLY A 275 14.84 24.09 18.24
N PHE A 276 14.35 24.43 17.05
CA PHE A 276 13.88 23.50 16.04
C PHE A 276 14.71 23.62 14.77
N THR A 277 15.01 22.48 14.13
CA THR A 277 15.54 22.45 12.75
C THR A 277 14.42 22.84 11.80
N ASP A 278 14.64 23.84 10.95
CA ASP A 278 13.63 24.35 10.01
C ASP A 278 13.56 23.49 8.74
N VAL A 279 12.64 22.52 8.72
CA VAL A 279 12.50 21.50 7.64
C VAL A 279 12.29 22.16 6.27
N ALA A 280 11.64 23.32 6.21
CA ALA A 280 11.46 24.07 4.97
C ALA A 280 12.79 24.48 4.29
N GLN A 281 13.89 24.56 5.05
CA GLN A 281 15.24 24.88 4.56
C GLN A 281 16.03 23.64 4.08
N TYR A 282 15.44 22.45 4.15
CA TYR A 282 16.06 21.18 3.75
C TYR A 282 15.26 20.41 2.70
N LEU A 283 14.20 21.01 2.13
CA LEU A 283 13.33 20.35 1.16
C LEU A 283 14.13 19.78 -0.03
N GLU A 284 14.97 20.61 -0.66
CA GLU A 284 15.89 20.18 -1.73
C GLU A 284 16.74 18.97 -1.31
N TRP A 285 17.38 19.03 -0.13
CA TRP A 285 18.15 17.92 0.41
C TRP A 285 17.30 16.65 0.67
N ILE A 286 16.03 16.79 1.08
CA ILE A 286 15.11 15.66 1.26
C ILE A 286 14.80 14.99 -0.08
N TYR A 287 14.42 15.75 -1.11
CA TYR A 287 14.14 15.23 -2.45
C TYR A 287 15.40 14.60 -3.09
N GLU A 288 16.58 15.19 -2.90
CA GLU A 288 17.86 14.67 -3.43
C GLU A 288 18.36 13.40 -2.71
N THR A 289 18.20 13.33 -1.38
CA THR A 289 18.79 12.26 -0.55
C THR A 289 17.91 11.02 -0.50
N ALA A 290 16.60 11.18 -0.64
CA ALA A 290 15.64 10.08 -0.74
C ALA A 290 14.71 10.30 -1.94
N PRO A 291 15.23 10.19 -3.18
CA PRO A 291 14.40 10.31 -4.37
C PRO A 291 13.38 9.17 -4.39
N ILE A 292 12.12 9.50 -4.14
CA ILE A 292 10.99 8.57 -4.35
C ILE A 292 10.78 8.47 -5.85
N ASN A 293 11.50 7.56 -6.50
CA ASN A 293 11.14 7.19 -7.86
C ASN A 293 9.78 6.50 -7.83
N ALA A 294 8.91 6.77 -8.81
CA ALA A 294 7.79 5.86 -9.10
C ALA A 294 8.26 4.42 -9.43
N ASN A 295 9.55 4.24 -9.69
CA ASN A 295 10.25 2.97 -9.91
C ASN A 295 10.70 2.25 -8.62
N ASP A 296 10.62 2.88 -7.43
CA ASP A 296 10.88 2.21 -6.13
C ASP A 296 9.68 1.32 -5.72
N ASP A 297 8.55 1.40 -6.44
CA ASP A 297 7.47 0.42 -6.34
C ASP A 297 7.88 -0.88 -7.06
N PRO A 298 7.89 -2.05 -6.39
CA PRO A 298 8.42 -3.30 -6.94
C PRO A 298 7.62 -3.82 -8.14
N ILE A 299 6.42 -3.28 -8.40
CA ILE A 299 5.57 -3.65 -9.53
C ILE A 299 5.80 -2.68 -10.69
N LEU A 300 5.72 -1.37 -10.46
CA LEU A 300 5.90 -0.35 -11.51
C LEU A 300 7.35 -0.32 -12.06
N GLY A 301 8.35 -0.53 -11.20
CA GLY A 301 9.76 -0.64 -11.61
C GLY A 301 10.13 -1.97 -12.27
N HIS A 302 9.23 -2.96 -12.31
CA HIS A 302 9.58 -4.32 -12.69
C HIS A 302 9.83 -4.49 -14.21
N PRO A 303 10.93 -5.11 -14.66
CA PRO A 303 11.26 -5.23 -16.10
C PRO A 303 10.24 -6.01 -16.95
N ASN A 304 9.41 -6.84 -16.29
CA ASN A 304 8.34 -7.61 -16.93
C ASN A 304 6.95 -6.93 -16.87
N ILE A 305 6.77 -5.75 -16.27
CA ILE A 305 5.45 -5.07 -16.23
C ILE A 305 4.86 -4.88 -17.63
N ARG A 306 5.71 -4.62 -18.62
CA ARG A 306 5.37 -4.53 -20.06
C ARG A 306 4.77 -5.80 -20.67
N LEU A 307 4.78 -6.95 -19.97
CA LEU A 307 4.23 -8.23 -20.42
C LEU A 307 2.77 -8.46 -19.96
N ILE A 308 2.25 -7.59 -19.09
CA ILE A 308 0.85 -7.57 -18.65
C ILE A 308 0.19 -6.25 -19.07
N ASN A 309 -1.13 -6.16 -18.92
CA ASN A 309 -1.94 -4.99 -19.31
C ASN A 309 -1.74 -4.53 -20.78
N GLN A 310 -1.27 -5.42 -21.65
CA GLN A 310 -0.95 -5.11 -23.04
C GLN A 310 -2.21 -4.75 -23.85
N GLY A 311 -2.10 -3.68 -24.65
CA GLY A 311 -3.17 -3.24 -25.55
C GLY A 311 -4.46 -2.83 -24.81
N LYS A 312 -5.54 -3.54 -25.11
CA LYS A 312 -6.87 -3.35 -24.50
C LYS A 312 -7.22 -4.51 -23.58
N CYS A 313 -6.43 -4.73 -22.54
CA CYS A 313 -6.83 -5.65 -21.48
C CYS A 313 -8.19 -5.26 -20.90
N GLY A 314 -8.98 -6.24 -20.46
CA GLY A 314 -10.21 -6.04 -19.70
C GLY A 314 -11.27 -5.17 -20.38
N GLU A 315 -11.34 -5.09 -21.72
CA GLU A 315 -12.21 -4.11 -22.39
C GLU A 315 -13.71 -4.32 -22.04
N ASN A 316 -14.31 -3.35 -21.33
CA ASN A 316 -15.76 -3.35 -21.09
C ASN A 316 -16.50 -2.80 -22.31
N GLU A 317 -16.85 -3.69 -23.26
CA GLU A 317 -17.62 -3.34 -24.46
C GLU A 317 -19.04 -2.80 -24.15
N TYR A 318 -19.60 -3.13 -22.97
CA TYR A 318 -20.95 -2.73 -22.56
C TYR A 318 -20.91 -1.56 -21.55
N THR A 319 -20.86 -0.33 -22.05
CA THR A 319 -20.79 0.89 -21.23
C THR A 319 -22.16 1.37 -20.71
N SER A 320 -22.22 1.65 -19.41
CA SER A 320 -23.16 2.54 -18.71
C SER A 320 -24.69 2.31 -18.76
N GLU A 321 -25.26 1.55 -19.71
CA GLU A 321 -26.72 1.43 -19.84
C GLU A 321 -27.35 0.31 -18.99
N PHE A 322 -26.58 -0.69 -18.56
CA PHE A 322 -27.08 -1.85 -17.82
C PHE A 322 -26.24 -2.14 -16.58
N PRO A 323 -26.87 -2.47 -15.43
CA PRO A 323 -26.19 -3.06 -14.27
C PRO A 323 -25.39 -4.31 -14.67
N GLU A 324 -24.30 -4.62 -13.96
CA GLU A 324 -23.42 -5.75 -14.30
C GLU A 324 -24.19 -7.07 -14.37
N GLU A 325 -25.13 -7.30 -13.44
CA GLU A 325 -26.01 -8.46 -13.41
C GLU A 325 -26.95 -8.59 -14.63
N SER A 326 -27.16 -7.51 -15.39
CA SER A 326 -28.11 -7.44 -16.52
C SER A 326 -27.47 -7.42 -17.93
N LYS A 327 -26.14 -7.39 -18.05
CA LYS A 327 -25.43 -7.38 -19.36
C LYS A 327 -25.54 -8.72 -20.10
N ALA A 328 -25.28 -8.77 -21.41
CA ALA A 328 -25.14 -10.06 -22.11
C ALA A 328 -23.80 -10.72 -21.74
N ILE A 329 -23.78 -12.00 -21.37
CA ILE A 329 -22.53 -12.69 -20.95
C ILE A 329 -21.67 -13.05 -22.17
N ILE A 330 -22.30 -13.47 -23.28
CA ILE A 330 -21.59 -13.77 -24.53
C ILE A 330 -20.78 -12.54 -24.97
N ARG A 331 -19.49 -12.77 -25.28
CA ARG A 331 -18.49 -11.76 -25.62
C ARG A 331 -18.12 -10.74 -24.51
N GLN A 332 -18.58 -10.89 -23.27
CA GLN A 332 -18.25 -9.93 -22.20
C GLN A 332 -16.93 -10.26 -21.45
N TYR A 333 -16.64 -11.53 -21.20
CA TYR A 333 -15.52 -11.95 -20.33
C TYR A 333 -14.49 -12.78 -21.11
N LEU A 334 -13.85 -12.13 -22.08
CA LEU A 334 -13.01 -12.75 -23.11
C LEU A 334 -11.69 -13.38 -22.60
N TRP A 335 -11.45 -13.30 -21.29
CA TRP A 335 -10.28 -13.82 -20.58
C TRP A 335 -10.55 -15.10 -19.80
N MET A 336 -11.79 -15.57 -19.74
CA MET A 336 -12.09 -16.81 -19.01
C MET A 336 -11.46 -18.02 -19.71
N ALA A 337 -10.89 -18.91 -18.90
CA ALA A 337 -10.25 -20.13 -19.32
C ALA A 337 -10.86 -21.33 -18.60
N ALA A 338 -11.06 -22.43 -19.31
CA ALA A 338 -11.53 -23.69 -18.76
C ALA A 338 -10.40 -24.73 -18.82
N LEU A 339 -9.94 -25.18 -17.65
CA LEU A 339 -8.84 -26.14 -17.51
C LEU A 339 -9.40 -27.54 -17.28
N ARG A 340 -8.93 -28.51 -18.07
CA ARG A 340 -9.43 -29.90 -18.09
C ARG A 340 -8.29 -30.86 -18.36
N HIS A 341 -8.41 -32.12 -17.92
CA HIS A 341 -7.62 -33.19 -18.53
C HIS A 341 -8.26 -33.58 -19.88
N PRO A 342 -7.48 -33.82 -20.97
CA PRO A 342 -7.99 -34.23 -22.28
C PRO A 342 -8.93 -35.46 -22.37
N PHE A 343 -9.14 -36.20 -21.28
CA PHE A 343 -10.02 -37.39 -21.22
C PHE A 343 -11.29 -37.15 -20.38
N GLN A 344 -11.45 -35.96 -19.78
CA GLN A 344 -12.66 -35.59 -19.05
C GLN A 344 -13.75 -35.10 -20.03
N ASN A 345 -15.01 -35.10 -19.57
CA ASN A 345 -16.11 -34.58 -20.37
C ASN A 345 -15.90 -33.09 -20.68
N HIS A 346 -15.83 -32.74 -21.97
CA HIS A 346 -15.67 -31.35 -22.44
C HIS A 346 -16.78 -30.42 -21.94
N GLU A 347 -17.99 -30.94 -21.71
CA GLU A 347 -19.10 -30.12 -21.21
C GLU A 347 -18.92 -29.66 -19.75
N HIS A 348 -18.05 -30.30 -18.97
CA HIS A 348 -17.81 -29.94 -17.57
C HIS A 348 -16.52 -29.13 -17.45
N VAL A 349 -16.52 -28.11 -16.58
CA VAL A 349 -15.32 -27.33 -16.23
C VAL A 349 -14.95 -27.63 -14.78
N PRO A 350 -13.97 -28.52 -14.54
CA PRO A 350 -13.54 -28.90 -13.20
C PRO A 350 -12.60 -27.86 -12.54
N CYS A 351 -12.03 -26.95 -13.34
CA CYS A 351 -11.11 -25.91 -12.87
C CYS A 351 -11.22 -24.69 -13.81
N ASN A 352 -11.64 -23.55 -13.26
CA ASN A 352 -11.67 -22.27 -13.96
C ASN A 352 -10.26 -21.65 -14.01
N GLY A 353 -10.07 -20.63 -14.85
CA GLY A 353 -8.89 -19.79 -14.84
C GLY A 353 -9.09 -18.51 -15.63
N VAL A 354 -8.03 -17.69 -15.68
CA VAL A 354 -8.05 -16.38 -16.33
C VAL A 354 -6.78 -16.05 -17.10
N LEU A 355 -6.93 -15.68 -18.37
CA LEU A 355 -5.85 -15.24 -19.23
C LEU A 355 -5.35 -13.84 -18.82
N ILE A 356 -4.08 -13.74 -18.42
CA ILE A 356 -3.45 -12.47 -17.99
C ILE A 356 -2.55 -11.84 -19.07
N ASN A 357 -2.10 -12.66 -20.02
CA ASN A 357 -1.54 -12.27 -21.32
C ASN A 357 -1.60 -13.47 -22.27
N LYS A 358 -1.18 -13.31 -23.53
CA LYS A 358 -1.14 -14.38 -24.55
C LYS A 358 -0.40 -15.68 -24.13
N ASN A 359 0.49 -15.64 -23.14
CA ASN A 359 1.34 -16.77 -22.78
C ASN A 359 0.90 -17.47 -21.46
N TYR A 360 0.07 -16.82 -20.63
CA TYR A 360 -0.14 -17.21 -19.23
C TYR A 360 -1.60 -17.10 -18.76
N VAL A 361 -2.02 -18.13 -18.02
CA VAL A 361 -3.31 -18.22 -17.31
C VAL A 361 -3.05 -18.33 -15.81
N LEU A 362 -3.82 -17.59 -15.00
CA LEU A 362 -3.91 -17.79 -13.55
C LEU A 362 -5.06 -18.73 -13.21
N THR A 363 -4.84 -19.58 -12.21
CA THR A 363 -5.81 -20.53 -11.65
C THR A 363 -5.37 -20.88 -10.21
N THR A 364 -5.97 -21.90 -9.60
CA THR A 364 -5.58 -22.43 -8.30
C THR A 364 -5.17 -23.90 -8.40
N ASP A 365 -4.91 -24.52 -7.25
CA ASP A 365 -4.63 -25.95 -7.09
C ASP A 365 -5.78 -26.89 -7.51
N CYS A 366 -6.90 -26.39 -8.06
CA CYS A 366 -7.87 -27.25 -8.74
C CYS A 366 -7.26 -28.08 -9.89
N VAL A 367 -6.16 -27.63 -10.47
CA VAL A 367 -5.39 -28.42 -11.47
C VAL A 367 -4.85 -29.74 -10.91
N ASP A 368 -4.50 -29.78 -9.62
CA ASP A 368 -3.93 -30.98 -8.99
C ASP A 368 -5.03 -32.04 -8.72
N TYR A 369 -6.30 -31.61 -8.59
CA TYR A 369 -7.46 -32.50 -8.55
C TYR A 369 -7.70 -33.19 -9.91
N LEU A 370 -7.41 -32.52 -11.03
CA LEU A 370 -7.58 -33.09 -12.39
C LEU A 370 -6.70 -34.32 -12.60
N ILE A 371 -5.46 -34.25 -12.10
CA ILE A 371 -4.47 -35.32 -12.20
C ILE A 371 -4.85 -36.46 -11.24
N THR A 372 -5.09 -36.13 -9.96
CA THR A 372 -5.33 -37.14 -8.90
C THR A 372 -6.63 -37.92 -9.05
N HIS A 373 -7.69 -37.34 -9.62
CA HIS A 373 -9.00 -37.98 -9.75
C HIS A 373 -9.23 -38.66 -11.12
N CYS A 374 -8.24 -38.63 -12.03
CA CYS A 374 -8.39 -39.28 -13.33
C CYS A 374 -7.79 -40.70 -13.36
N ILE A 375 -8.67 -41.69 -13.23
CA ILE A 375 -8.32 -43.13 -13.21
C ILE A 375 -7.62 -43.62 -14.49
N PHE A 376 -7.82 -42.95 -15.63
CA PHE A 376 -7.29 -43.34 -16.95
C PHE A 376 -6.21 -42.40 -17.50
N CYS A 377 -5.72 -41.46 -16.70
CA CYS A 377 -4.74 -40.47 -17.13
C CYS A 377 -3.32 -40.97 -16.86
N PHE A 378 -2.64 -41.38 -17.93
CA PHE A 378 -1.24 -41.82 -17.90
C PHE A 378 -0.24 -40.68 -18.18
N SER A 379 -0.72 -39.43 -18.21
CA SER A 379 0.04 -38.23 -18.53
C SER A 379 -0.41 -37.08 -17.63
N ASP A 380 0.52 -36.18 -17.26
CA ASP A 380 0.22 -34.94 -16.53
C ASP A 380 -0.30 -33.83 -17.48
N GLU A 381 -0.99 -34.20 -18.56
CA GLU A 381 -1.43 -33.25 -19.59
C GLU A 381 -2.71 -32.55 -19.18
N ILE A 382 -2.63 -31.23 -18.98
CA ILE A 382 -3.80 -30.37 -18.78
C ILE A 382 -3.96 -29.48 -20.01
N SER A 383 -5.19 -29.47 -20.54
CA SER A 383 -5.61 -28.58 -21.61
C SER A 383 -6.31 -27.34 -21.05
N VAL A 384 -6.10 -26.22 -21.73
CA VAL A 384 -6.76 -24.94 -21.50
C VAL A 384 -7.60 -24.64 -22.74
N THR A 385 -8.91 -24.45 -22.55
CA THR A 385 -9.81 -23.92 -23.59
C THR A 385 -10.12 -22.46 -23.29
N LEU A 386 -9.98 -21.60 -24.30
CA LEU A 386 -10.19 -20.16 -24.26
C LEU A 386 -11.31 -19.76 -25.23
N GLY A 387 -12.08 -18.73 -24.86
CA GLY A 387 -13.15 -18.18 -25.70
C GLY A 387 -14.41 -19.04 -25.77
N ASP A 388 -14.57 -19.97 -24.83
CA ASP A 388 -15.76 -20.81 -24.65
C ASP A 388 -16.80 -20.03 -23.82
N TYR A 389 -18.08 -20.11 -24.17
CA TYR A 389 -19.20 -19.59 -23.36
C TYR A 389 -20.19 -20.71 -22.99
N ASN A 390 -20.60 -21.55 -23.94
CA ASN A 390 -21.41 -22.74 -23.73
C ASN A 390 -20.62 -24.01 -24.09
N THR A 391 -20.09 -24.68 -23.07
CA THR A 391 -19.27 -25.89 -23.20
C THR A 391 -20.00 -27.09 -23.80
N GLY A 392 -21.34 -27.02 -23.91
CA GLY A 392 -22.17 -28.01 -24.58
C GLY A 392 -22.34 -27.79 -26.09
N GLU A 393 -21.81 -26.68 -26.64
CA GLU A 393 -21.89 -26.34 -28.06
C GLU A 393 -20.50 -26.29 -28.70
N VAL A 394 -20.42 -26.56 -30.01
CA VAL A 394 -19.15 -26.50 -30.76
C VAL A 394 -18.78 -25.06 -31.13
N GLN A 395 -19.77 -24.16 -31.16
CA GLN A 395 -19.60 -22.76 -31.52
C GLN A 395 -20.71 -21.92 -30.87
N ASP A 396 -20.32 -20.93 -30.08
CA ASP A 396 -21.25 -20.02 -29.40
C ASP A 396 -21.95 -19.07 -30.39
N CYS A 397 -23.28 -19.15 -30.47
CA CYS A 397 -24.11 -18.29 -31.31
C CYS A 397 -25.18 -17.54 -30.51
N ALA A 398 -25.40 -16.27 -30.84
CA ALA A 398 -26.46 -15.45 -30.24
C ALA A 398 -27.33 -14.77 -31.31
N SER A 399 -28.64 -14.78 -31.07
CA SER A 399 -29.63 -14.10 -31.90
C SER A 399 -29.71 -12.61 -31.60
N ARG A 400 -29.67 -11.77 -32.64
CA ARG A 400 -30.01 -10.34 -32.54
C ARG A 400 -31.52 -10.11 -32.66
N ILE A 401 -31.94 -8.91 -32.27
CA ILE A 401 -33.31 -8.39 -32.38
C ILE A 401 -33.79 -8.31 -33.85
N ASP A 402 -32.85 -8.26 -34.81
CA ASP A 402 -33.10 -8.18 -36.27
C ASP A 402 -33.15 -9.56 -36.97
N ASN A 403 -33.22 -10.67 -36.21
CA ASN A 403 -33.13 -12.06 -36.71
C ASN A 403 -31.80 -12.43 -37.41
N GLN A 404 -30.76 -11.58 -37.40
CA GLN A 404 -29.41 -11.99 -37.82
C GLN A 404 -28.64 -12.54 -36.62
N GLY A 405 -28.56 -13.87 -36.53
CA GLY A 405 -27.65 -14.53 -35.59
C GLY A 405 -26.20 -14.18 -35.88
N TYR A 406 -25.39 -13.98 -34.84
CA TYR A 406 -23.94 -13.92 -34.95
C TYR A 406 -23.33 -15.02 -34.08
N CYS A 407 -22.25 -15.62 -34.57
CA CYS A 407 -21.50 -16.63 -33.84
C CYS A 407 -20.08 -16.12 -33.57
N LEU A 408 -19.52 -16.50 -32.43
CA LEU A 408 -18.11 -16.28 -32.13
C LEU A 408 -17.24 -17.21 -32.99
N PRO A 409 -15.97 -16.86 -33.24
CA PRO A 409 -14.98 -17.81 -33.75
C PRO A 409 -14.91 -19.09 -32.89
N PRO A 410 -14.39 -20.21 -33.43
CA PRO A 410 -14.17 -21.43 -32.63
C PRO A 410 -13.25 -21.18 -31.43
N VAL A 411 -13.46 -21.94 -30.35
CA VAL A 411 -12.62 -21.90 -29.14
C VAL A 411 -11.16 -22.27 -29.46
N GLN A 412 -10.22 -21.71 -28.69
CA GLN A 412 -8.81 -22.07 -28.78
C GLN A 412 -8.47 -23.06 -27.66
N THR A 413 -7.98 -24.26 -28.01
CA THR A 413 -7.50 -25.24 -27.03
C THR A 413 -6.00 -25.45 -27.18
N THR A 414 -5.26 -25.38 -26.07
CA THR A 414 -3.81 -25.61 -26.00
C THR A 414 -3.44 -26.38 -24.73
N SER A 415 -2.25 -26.98 -24.66
CA SER A 415 -1.76 -27.65 -23.45
C SER A 415 -0.96 -26.70 -22.57
N ILE A 416 -0.76 -27.07 -21.31
CA ILE A 416 0.13 -26.34 -20.39
C ILE A 416 1.55 -26.90 -20.52
N ALA A 417 2.53 -26.01 -20.70
CA ALA A 417 3.95 -26.37 -20.77
C ALA A 417 4.65 -26.35 -19.41
N GLU A 418 4.21 -25.49 -18.49
CA GLU A 418 4.89 -25.26 -17.22
C GLU A 418 3.92 -24.67 -16.18
N PHE A 419 4.06 -25.07 -14.91
CA PHE A 419 3.29 -24.56 -13.79
C PHE A 419 4.19 -23.92 -12.74
N PHE A 420 4.00 -22.63 -12.50
CA PHE A 420 4.61 -21.92 -11.36
C PHE A 420 3.58 -21.90 -10.22
N ARG A 421 4.02 -22.24 -9.00
CA ARG A 421 3.15 -22.33 -7.81
C ARG A 421 3.65 -21.38 -6.72
N LYS A 422 2.73 -20.69 -6.04
CA LYS A 422 2.98 -19.98 -4.78
C LYS A 422 1.72 -20.03 -3.94
N ASP A 423 1.84 -20.59 -2.74
CA ASP A 423 0.69 -20.95 -1.90
C ASP A 423 -0.30 -21.79 -2.72
N ARG A 424 -1.59 -21.43 -2.74
CA ARG A 424 -2.62 -22.09 -3.58
C ARG A 424 -2.82 -21.40 -4.96
N LEU A 425 -2.04 -20.38 -5.29
CA LEU A 425 -2.11 -19.70 -6.59
C LEU A 425 -1.20 -20.40 -7.60
N ILE A 426 -1.73 -20.60 -8.81
CA ILE A 426 -1.01 -21.26 -9.90
C ILE A 426 -1.00 -20.37 -11.14
N LEU A 427 0.21 -20.17 -11.68
CA LEU A 427 0.46 -19.49 -12.93
C LEU A 427 0.87 -20.55 -13.96
N ALA A 428 -0.04 -20.84 -14.89
CA ALA A 428 0.14 -21.82 -15.96
C ALA A 428 0.65 -21.15 -17.23
N ARG A 429 1.73 -21.67 -17.79
CA ARG A 429 2.29 -21.24 -19.08
C ARG A 429 1.72 -22.09 -20.21
N LEU A 430 1.11 -21.46 -21.20
CA LEU A 430 0.56 -22.14 -22.37
C LEU A 430 1.69 -22.66 -23.27
N SER A 431 1.53 -23.86 -23.84
CA SER A 431 2.50 -24.45 -24.78
C SER A 431 2.49 -23.74 -26.14
N THR A 432 1.32 -23.29 -26.59
CA THR A 432 1.15 -22.38 -27.71
C THR A 432 0.53 -21.08 -27.21
N PRO A 433 1.12 -19.89 -27.50
CA PRO A 433 0.51 -18.62 -27.13
C PRO A 433 -0.89 -18.45 -27.72
N ALA A 434 -1.83 -17.99 -26.91
CA ALA A 434 -3.18 -17.65 -27.32
C ALA A 434 -3.19 -16.52 -28.36
N ILE A 435 -4.03 -16.67 -29.38
CA ILE A 435 -4.27 -15.61 -30.36
C ILE A 435 -5.25 -14.63 -29.72
N ILE A 436 -4.83 -13.38 -29.53
CA ILE A 436 -5.61 -12.35 -28.83
C ILE A 436 -5.83 -11.11 -29.70
N GLY A 437 -6.94 -10.41 -29.47
CA GLY A 437 -7.15 -9.05 -29.97
C GLY A 437 -8.23 -8.91 -31.06
N ARG A 438 -8.14 -7.86 -31.87
CA ARG A 438 -9.29 -7.22 -32.55
C ARG A 438 -10.04 -8.03 -33.63
N ARG A 439 -9.61 -9.25 -33.94
CA ARG A 439 -10.27 -10.20 -34.87
C ARG A 439 -10.67 -11.51 -34.18
N ASP A 440 -10.39 -11.61 -32.89
CA ASP A 440 -10.59 -12.77 -32.05
C ASP A 440 -11.55 -12.37 -30.91
N HIS A 441 -12.20 -13.36 -30.30
CA HIS A 441 -13.04 -13.16 -29.12
C HIS A 441 -12.29 -13.54 -27.84
N ILE A 442 -10.96 -13.60 -27.89
CA ILE A 442 -10.12 -13.87 -26.73
C ILE A 442 -9.23 -12.64 -26.43
N GLN A 443 -9.21 -12.24 -25.16
CA GLN A 443 -8.43 -11.12 -24.63
C GLN A 443 -7.90 -11.45 -23.23
N ALA A 444 -6.94 -10.67 -22.74
CA ALA A 444 -6.49 -10.78 -21.35
C ALA A 444 -7.23 -9.81 -20.42
N ILE A 445 -7.41 -10.16 -19.15
CA ILE A 445 -7.87 -9.21 -18.11
C ILE A 445 -6.75 -8.22 -17.75
N CYS A 446 -7.08 -7.05 -17.20
CA CYS A 446 -6.07 -6.19 -16.59
C CYS A 446 -5.71 -6.66 -15.16
N LEU A 447 -4.47 -6.43 -14.75
CA LEU A 447 -3.96 -6.65 -13.40
C LEU A 447 -3.68 -5.31 -12.69
N PRO A 448 -3.83 -5.24 -11.34
CA PRO A 448 -3.62 -4.01 -10.57
C PRO A 448 -2.13 -3.67 -10.44
N VAL A 449 -1.65 -2.77 -11.30
CA VAL A 449 -0.22 -2.44 -11.42
C VAL A 449 0.19 -1.16 -10.68
N THR A 450 -0.74 -0.25 -10.38
CA THR A 450 -0.43 0.91 -9.53
C THR A 450 -0.74 0.61 -8.06
N PRO A 451 -0.13 1.32 -7.09
CA PRO A 451 -0.47 1.21 -5.67
C PRO A 451 -1.97 1.43 -5.41
N GLU A 452 -2.56 2.45 -6.05
CA GLU A 452 -3.98 2.80 -5.90
C GLU A 452 -4.89 1.69 -6.43
N GLN A 453 -4.46 0.90 -7.41
CA GLN A 453 -5.23 -0.26 -7.89
C GLN A 453 -5.12 -1.46 -6.95
N ARG A 454 -3.96 -1.64 -6.28
CA ARG A 454 -3.74 -2.75 -5.33
C ARG A 454 -4.41 -2.52 -3.98
N ASP A 455 -4.32 -1.31 -3.45
CA ASP A 455 -4.83 -0.95 -2.13
C ASP A 455 -6.36 -0.68 -2.14
N ARG A 456 -6.98 -0.64 -3.32
CA ARG A 456 -8.40 -0.32 -3.50
C ARG A 456 -9.30 -1.51 -3.17
N VAL A 457 -9.97 -1.39 -2.04
CA VAL A 457 -11.07 -2.26 -1.61
C VAL A 457 -12.38 -1.79 -2.24
N HIS A 458 -13.07 -2.67 -2.97
CA HIS A 458 -14.41 -2.40 -3.51
C HIS A 458 -15.49 -3.04 -2.63
N PRO A 459 -16.65 -2.39 -2.40
CA PRO A 459 -17.74 -2.97 -1.60
C PRO A 459 -18.43 -4.13 -2.33
N GLN A 460 -18.35 -4.16 -3.66
CA GLN A 460 -18.94 -5.18 -4.52
C GLN A 460 -17.96 -5.56 -5.62
N TYR A 461 -18.03 -6.83 -6.02
CA TYR A 461 -17.27 -7.39 -7.13
C TYR A 461 -18.21 -8.15 -8.08
N VAL A 462 -17.75 -8.33 -9.31
CA VAL A 462 -18.33 -9.29 -10.24
C VAL A 462 -17.54 -10.58 -10.14
N LEU A 463 -18.22 -11.66 -9.80
CA LEU A 463 -17.73 -13.03 -9.84
C LEU A 463 -18.06 -13.62 -11.22
N THR A 464 -17.15 -14.36 -11.86
CA THR A 464 -17.38 -14.97 -13.18
C THR A 464 -16.66 -16.31 -13.34
N GLY A 465 -17.40 -17.35 -13.76
CA GLY A 465 -16.89 -18.71 -13.91
C GLY A 465 -17.99 -19.72 -14.26
N TRP A 466 -17.62 -20.97 -14.49
CA TRP A 466 -18.54 -22.10 -14.63
C TRP A 466 -18.86 -22.74 -13.26
N LYS A 467 -20.06 -23.30 -13.15
CA LYS A 467 -20.58 -23.95 -11.92
C LYS A 467 -20.26 -25.44 -11.88
N GLU A 468 -20.19 -26.00 -10.67
CA GLU A 468 -19.94 -27.44 -10.45
C GLU A 468 -21.09 -28.30 -11.00
N SER A 469 -22.32 -27.88 -10.76
CA SER A 469 -23.53 -28.60 -11.11
C SER A 469 -24.68 -27.66 -11.51
N GLY A 470 -25.85 -28.21 -11.81
CA GLY A 470 -27.00 -27.46 -12.33
C GLY A 470 -27.12 -27.51 -13.86
N THR A 471 -28.30 -27.16 -14.37
CA THR A 471 -28.61 -27.16 -15.82
C THR A 471 -27.83 -26.13 -16.62
N ASP A 472 -27.28 -25.14 -15.92
CA ASP A 472 -26.54 -23.99 -16.44
C ASP A 472 -25.03 -24.08 -16.16
N SER A 473 -24.53 -25.17 -15.58
CA SER A 473 -23.10 -25.46 -15.39
C SER A 473 -22.27 -25.43 -16.68
N LYS A 474 -22.90 -25.70 -17.83
CA LYS A 474 -22.28 -25.61 -19.16
C LYS A 474 -22.08 -24.17 -19.65
N LEU A 475 -22.89 -23.24 -19.13
CA LEU A 475 -22.83 -21.83 -19.49
C LEU A 475 -21.86 -21.11 -18.57
N LEU A 476 -21.08 -20.17 -19.10
CA LEU A 476 -20.32 -19.26 -18.27
C LEU A 476 -21.30 -18.36 -17.49
N GLN A 477 -21.20 -18.36 -16.17
CA GLN A 477 -22.10 -17.65 -15.28
C GLN A 477 -21.39 -16.49 -14.58
N ARG A 478 -22.18 -15.57 -14.03
CA ARG A 478 -21.67 -14.46 -13.21
C ARG A 478 -22.62 -14.14 -12.06
N ALA A 479 -22.08 -13.52 -11.02
CA ALA A 479 -22.84 -12.95 -9.91
C ALA A 479 -22.23 -11.60 -9.48
N VAL A 480 -23.06 -10.69 -8.96
CA VAL A 480 -22.57 -9.55 -8.16
C VAL A 480 -22.53 -10.01 -6.72
N VAL A 481 -21.39 -9.84 -6.06
CA VAL A 481 -21.13 -10.33 -4.70
C VAL A 481 -20.64 -9.18 -3.82
N ASP A 482 -21.15 -9.14 -2.59
CA ASP A 482 -20.74 -8.16 -1.57
C ASP A 482 -19.44 -8.62 -0.90
N LEU A 483 -18.55 -7.67 -0.61
CA LEU A 483 -17.35 -7.92 0.19
C LEU A 483 -17.71 -8.15 1.66
N ILE A 484 -17.22 -9.25 2.23
CA ILE A 484 -17.18 -9.47 3.68
C ILE A 484 -15.88 -8.87 4.21
N GLN A 485 -15.96 -8.07 5.27
CA GLN A 485 -14.76 -7.46 5.87
C GLN A 485 -13.86 -8.52 6.51
N LEU A 486 -12.54 -8.34 6.46
CA LEU A 486 -11.56 -9.36 6.88
C LEU A 486 -11.81 -9.91 8.29
N ASN A 487 -12.17 -9.04 9.25
CA ASN A 487 -12.45 -9.45 10.62
C ASN A 487 -13.77 -10.24 10.78
N GLU A 488 -14.80 -9.90 9.99
CA GLU A 488 -16.06 -10.65 9.93
C GLU A 488 -15.83 -12.03 9.30
N CYS A 489 -15.12 -12.09 8.17
CA CYS A 489 -14.78 -13.36 7.52
C CYS A 489 -13.95 -14.28 8.42
N ARG A 490 -12.99 -13.74 9.19
CA ARG A 490 -12.24 -14.52 10.19
C ARG A 490 -13.14 -15.14 11.25
N GLN A 491 -14.12 -14.40 11.76
CA GLN A 491 -15.06 -14.91 12.76
C GLN A 491 -15.96 -16.00 12.17
N GLU A 492 -16.47 -15.81 10.95
CA GLU A 492 -17.27 -16.83 10.27
C GLU A 492 -16.48 -18.10 9.98
N MET A 493 -15.31 -17.97 9.35
CA MET A 493 -14.45 -19.12 9.00
C MET A 493 -13.98 -19.89 10.25
N ALA A 494 -13.71 -19.20 11.37
CA ALA A 494 -13.39 -19.86 12.64
C ALA A 494 -14.53 -20.80 13.11
N ASN A 495 -15.78 -20.39 12.91
CA ASN A 495 -16.98 -21.12 13.32
C ASN A 495 -17.38 -22.27 12.38
N VAL A 496 -16.80 -22.39 11.17
CA VAL A 496 -17.09 -23.50 10.26
C VAL A 496 -16.56 -24.81 10.85
N SER A 497 -17.44 -25.74 11.21
CA SER A 497 -17.07 -26.97 11.93
C SER A 497 -16.17 -27.93 11.14
N TYR A 498 -16.27 -27.92 9.80
CA TYR A 498 -15.58 -28.87 8.92
C TYR A 498 -14.37 -28.29 8.16
N ALA A 499 -14.14 -26.97 8.26
CA ALA A 499 -13.00 -26.33 7.60
C ALA A 499 -11.67 -26.73 8.28
N SER A 500 -10.67 -27.04 7.46
CA SER A 500 -9.31 -27.36 7.93
C SER A 500 -8.62 -26.15 8.60
N ALA A 501 -7.55 -26.41 9.37
CA ALA A 501 -6.81 -25.34 10.05
C ALA A 501 -6.23 -24.30 9.08
N GLU A 502 -5.84 -24.71 7.87
CA GLU A 502 -5.39 -23.84 6.80
C GLU A 502 -6.54 -22.97 6.27
N GLU A 503 -7.71 -23.56 6.04
CA GLU A 503 -8.88 -22.82 5.53
C GLU A 503 -9.41 -21.77 6.51
N LYS A 504 -9.27 -22.02 7.82
CA LYS A 504 -9.59 -21.06 8.88
C LYS A 504 -8.59 -19.91 8.98
N ASN A 505 -7.39 -20.03 8.40
CA ASN A 505 -6.33 -19.03 8.46
C ASN A 505 -6.54 -17.91 7.42
N VAL A 506 -7.60 -17.11 7.59
CA VAL A 506 -7.90 -15.98 6.71
C VAL A 506 -6.96 -14.81 7.00
N THR A 507 -6.10 -14.46 6.03
CA THR A 507 -5.21 -13.29 6.08
C THR A 507 -5.58 -12.27 5.00
N LYS A 508 -4.84 -11.16 4.90
CA LYS A 508 -5.01 -10.16 3.82
C LYS A 508 -4.81 -10.73 2.40
N SER A 509 -4.16 -11.89 2.27
CA SER A 509 -4.06 -12.62 1.00
C SER A 509 -5.37 -13.30 0.55
N ILE A 510 -6.45 -13.20 1.33
CA ILE A 510 -7.75 -13.80 1.05
C ILE A 510 -8.82 -12.69 1.03
N ILE A 511 -9.56 -12.58 -0.08
CA ILE A 511 -10.79 -11.80 -0.20
C ILE A 511 -11.96 -12.75 0.09
N CYS A 512 -12.85 -12.34 0.99
CA CYS A 512 -14.07 -13.07 1.30
C CYS A 512 -15.29 -12.34 0.73
N VAL A 513 -16.19 -13.05 0.08
CA VAL A 513 -17.40 -12.45 -0.53
C VAL A 513 -18.64 -13.29 -0.26
N ARG A 514 -19.81 -12.67 -0.39
CA ARG A 514 -21.12 -13.32 -0.27
C ARG A 514 -22.03 -12.94 -1.44
N ASN A 515 -22.81 -13.90 -1.93
CA ASN A 515 -23.85 -13.62 -2.92
C ASN A 515 -25.03 -12.87 -2.26
N VAL A 516 -25.48 -11.79 -2.90
CA VAL A 516 -26.53 -10.91 -2.36
C VAL A 516 -27.90 -11.54 -2.62
N ALA A 517 -28.48 -12.16 -1.59
CA ALA A 517 -29.69 -12.94 -1.72
C ALA A 517 -30.89 -12.11 -2.24
N ASN A 518 -31.34 -12.39 -3.46
CA ASN A 518 -32.72 -12.14 -3.88
C ASN A 518 -33.47 -13.48 -4.00
N PRO A 519 -34.30 -13.86 -3.00
CA PRO A 519 -35.00 -15.15 -2.96
C PRO A 519 -35.97 -15.40 -4.13
N THR A 520 -36.25 -14.41 -4.97
CA THR A 520 -37.13 -14.56 -6.15
C THR A 520 -36.38 -14.81 -7.47
N LYS A 521 -35.03 -14.82 -7.47
CA LYS A 521 -34.23 -14.95 -8.70
C LYS A 521 -33.06 -15.95 -8.67
N SER A 522 -32.59 -16.39 -7.50
CA SER A 522 -31.60 -17.48 -7.40
C SER A 522 -32.04 -18.45 -6.29
N PRO A 523 -32.59 -19.62 -6.65
CA PRO A 523 -32.86 -20.68 -5.70
C PRO A 523 -31.56 -21.48 -5.50
N GLN A 524 -30.94 -21.32 -4.33
CA GLN A 524 -29.69 -21.97 -3.93
C GLN A 524 -28.45 -21.41 -4.65
N CYS A 525 -27.62 -20.72 -3.87
CA CYS A 525 -26.21 -21.10 -3.71
C CYS A 525 -25.52 -21.63 -4.97
N GLU A 526 -25.03 -20.67 -5.76
CA GLU A 526 -24.34 -20.93 -7.01
C GLU A 526 -22.93 -21.46 -6.73
N ASP A 527 -22.77 -22.78 -6.67
CA ASP A 527 -21.50 -23.45 -6.40
C ASP A 527 -20.56 -23.35 -7.62
N TYR A 528 -19.85 -22.22 -7.71
CA TYR A 528 -18.82 -21.97 -8.72
C TYR A 528 -17.59 -22.84 -8.49
N GLN A 529 -17.07 -23.44 -9.57
CA GLN A 529 -15.87 -24.28 -9.51
C GLN A 529 -14.62 -23.43 -9.19
N PRO A 530 -13.60 -23.99 -8.49
CA PRO A 530 -12.42 -23.23 -8.12
C PRO A 530 -11.68 -22.68 -9.35
N GLY A 531 -10.87 -21.65 -9.14
CA GLY A 531 -10.24 -20.87 -10.22
C GLY A 531 -11.12 -19.75 -10.79
N THR A 532 -12.38 -19.63 -10.33
CA THR A 532 -13.34 -18.59 -10.75
C THR A 532 -12.80 -17.19 -10.45
N VAL A 533 -13.15 -16.22 -11.29
CA VAL A 533 -12.58 -14.87 -11.26
C VAL A 533 -13.42 -13.93 -10.39
N LEU A 534 -12.74 -13.14 -9.57
CA LEU A 534 -13.29 -11.97 -8.88
C LEU A 534 -12.70 -10.70 -9.51
N GLN A 535 -13.56 -9.85 -10.06
CA GLN A 535 -13.17 -8.72 -10.90
C GLN A 535 -14.09 -7.51 -10.72
N THR A 536 -13.67 -6.34 -11.19
CA THR A 536 -14.49 -5.11 -11.13
C THR A 536 -14.05 -4.11 -12.21
N VAL A 537 -14.94 -3.19 -12.58
CA VAL A 537 -14.68 -2.18 -13.62
C VAL A 537 -14.07 -0.91 -13.01
N GLU A 538 -12.88 -0.56 -13.44
CA GLU A 538 -12.27 0.72 -13.10
C GLU A 538 -12.93 1.86 -13.89
N LYS A 539 -13.62 2.76 -13.19
CA LYS A 539 -14.43 3.84 -13.79
C LYS A 539 -13.65 4.80 -14.69
N GLN A 540 -12.34 4.98 -14.49
CA GLN A 540 -11.52 5.92 -15.27
C GLN A 540 -11.10 5.33 -16.61
N SER A 541 -10.65 4.07 -16.64
CA SER A 541 -10.21 3.39 -17.87
C SER A 541 -11.32 2.64 -18.60
N ASN A 542 -12.47 2.40 -17.93
CA ASN A 542 -13.54 1.50 -18.36
C ASN A 542 -13.01 0.10 -18.71
N ARG A 543 -12.22 -0.48 -17.80
CA ARG A 543 -11.65 -1.83 -17.94
C ARG A 543 -11.91 -2.69 -16.71
N TYR A 544 -12.09 -3.98 -16.92
CA TYR A 544 -12.12 -5.00 -15.88
C TYR A 544 -10.71 -5.30 -15.38
N PHE A 545 -10.54 -5.25 -14.06
CA PHE A 545 -9.32 -5.62 -13.36
C PHE A 545 -9.57 -6.87 -12.51
N LEU A 546 -8.58 -7.77 -12.51
CA LEU A 546 -8.54 -8.97 -11.67
C LEU A 546 -8.20 -8.59 -10.23
N TYR A 547 -9.06 -8.93 -9.28
CA TYR A 547 -8.80 -8.75 -7.85
C TYR A 547 -8.64 -10.09 -7.12
N GLY A 548 -9.28 -11.16 -7.57
CA GLY A 548 -9.10 -12.47 -6.96
C GLY A 548 -9.42 -13.69 -7.83
N VAL A 549 -8.98 -14.85 -7.34
CA VAL A 549 -9.20 -16.18 -7.97
C VAL A 549 -9.66 -17.19 -6.91
N GLN A 550 -10.77 -17.89 -7.14
CA GLN A 550 -11.47 -18.72 -6.14
C GLN A 550 -10.66 -19.96 -5.75
N ILE A 551 -10.61 -20.28 -4.45
CA ILE A 551 -9.77 -21.35 -3.89
C ILE A 551 -10.53 -22.68 -3.76
N GLY A 552 -11.84 -22.62 -3.55
CA GLY A 552 -12.67 -23.79 -3.28
C GLY A 552 -14.14 -23.40 -3.27
N ILE A 553 -15.01 -24.41 -3.40
CA ILE A 553 -16.46 -24.27 -3.40
C ILE A 553 -16.94 -24.02 -1.96
N SER A 554 -17.86 -23.07 -1.73
CA SER A 554 -18.40 -22.82 -0.38
C SER A 554 -19.51 -23.79 0.04
N TYR A 555 -20.21 -24.41 -0.92
CA TYR A 555 -21.47 -25.13 -0.69
C TYR A 555 -22.50 -24.28 0.07
N CYS A 556 -22.37 -22.95 -0.03
CA CYS A 556 -23.09 -21.95 0.78
C CYS A 556 -22.98 -22.07 2.31
N THR A 557 -22.12 -22.96 2.81
CA THR A 557 -21.95 -23.18 4.27
C THR A 557 -21.01 -22.17 4.91
N GLN A 558 -20.27 -21.43 4.10
CA GLN A 558 -19.21 -20.50 4.48
C GLN A 558 -19.09 -19.36 3.45
N PRO A 559 -18.39 -18.26 3.76
CA PRO A 559 -17.95 -17.29 2.78
C PRO A 559 -17.24 -17.90 1.57
N GLU A 560 -17.46 -17.33 0.38
CA GLU A 560 -16.64 -17.62 -0.80
C GLU A 560 -15.26 -16.96 -0.64
N ARG A 561 -14.20 -17.69 -0.98
CA ARG A 561 -12.81 -17.29 -0.70
C ARG A 561 -11.96 -17.23 -1.97
N PHE A 562 -11.31 -16.08 -2.17
CA PHE A 562 -10.49 -15.77 -3.33
C PHE A 562 -9.08 -15.35 -2.92
N ILE A 563 -8.06 -15.78 -3.63
CA ILE A 563 -6.68 -15.30 -3.45
C ILE A 563 -6.62 -13.83 -3.91
N ALA A 564 -6.19 -12.92 -3.05
CA ALA A 564 -6.05 -11.49 -3.38
C ALA A 564 -4.87 -11.25 -4.32
N ILE A 565 -5.12 -11.02 -5.62
CA ILE A 565 -4.05 -10.94 -6.64
C ILE A 565 -3.05 -9.81 -6.40
N ALA A 566 -3.47 -8.71 -5.76
CA ALA A 566 -2.60 -7.62 -5.34
C ALA A 566 -1.36 -8.09 -4.54
N GLU A 567 -1.50 -9.10 -3.68
CA GLU A 567 -0.44 -9.66 -2.84
C GLU A 567 0.54 -10.59 -3.60
N TYR A 568 0.20 -10.95 -4.84
CA TYR A 568 0.97 -11.88 -5.68
C TYR A 568 1.56 -11.21 -6.93
N MET A 569 1.31 -9.91 -7.15
CA MET A 569 1.74 -9.18 -8.35
C MET A 569 3.24 -9.28 -8.64
N GLU A 570 4.10 -9.16 -7.62
CA GLU A 570 5.55 -9.26 -7.77
C GLU A 570 5.96 -10.66 -8.26
N TRP A 571 5.45 -11.70 -7.60
CA TRP A 571 5.70 -13.09 -7.96
C TRP A 571 5.15 -13.46 -9.36
N ILE A 572 4.00 -12.92 -9.76
CA ILE A 572 3.49 -13.08 -11.14
C ILE A 572 4.50 -12.49 -12.12
N LEU A 573 4.99 -11.29 -11.85
CA LEU A 573 5.92 -10.57 -12.70
C LEU A 573 7.32 -11.23 -12.77
N ASP A 574 7.80 -11.85 -11.69
CA ASP A 574 9.05 -12.63 -11.65
C ASP A 574 9.01 -13.83 -12.62
N ASN A 575 7.86 -14.51 -12.71
CA ASN A 575 7.72 -15.80 -13.38
C ASN A 575 7.25 -15.70 -14.84
N ILE A 576 6.60 -14.61 -15.24
CA ILE A 576 6.24 -14.41 -16.65
C ILE A 576 7.45 -14.13 -17.55
N ARG A 577 7.41 -14.67 -18.77
CA ARG A 577 8.41 -14.49 -19.84
C ARG A 577 7.75 -13.99 -21.14
N PRO A 578 8.50 -13.29 -22.04
CA PRO A 578 7.98 -12.75 -23.32
C PRO A 578 7.36 -13.79 -24.29
#